data_AF-A0A9D4MDZ1-F1
#
_entry.id   AF-A0A9D4MDZ1-F1
#
_cell.length_a   1.000
_cell.length_b   1.000
_cell.length_c   1.000
_cell.angle_alpha   90.00
_cell.angle_beta   90.00
_cell.angle_gamma   90.00
#
_symmetry.space_group_name_H-M   'P 1'
#
loop_
_entity.id
_entity.type
_entity.pdbx_description
1 polymer ?
#
loop_
_entity_poly.entity_id
_entity_poly.type
_entity_poly.pdbx_seq_one_letter_code
_entity_poly.pdbx_strand_id
1 'polypeptide(L)'
;MFDKFQSLKFSAMAERALNSTDLLLVYPNVCKLIRVCLILPVSSADCERGFSRYNLIKIKQRNRLYVSTVNTLMMMTVDTPDISDMNQFNFGRAFDVWAVSKARRFGNKAK
;
A
#
# COMPACT_ATOMS: atom_id res chain seq x y z
N MET A 1 22.99 10.49 29.23
CA MET A 1 21.95 9.62 28.62
C MET A 1 21.78 9.92 27.13
N PHE A 2 21.73 11.19 26.73
CA PHE A 2 21.65 11.62 25.32
C PHE A 2 22.93 11.41 24.50
N ASP A 3 24.11 11.39 25.13
CA ASP A 3 25.39 11.17 24.44
C ASP A 3 25.51 9.81 23.75
N LYS A 4 24.69 8.83 24.17
CA LYS A 4 24.66 7.49 23.56
C LYS A 4 23.91 7.43 22.22
N PHE A 5 23.22 8.50 21.82
CA PHE A 5 22.46 8.56 20.57
C PHE A 5 23.12 9.38 19.47
N GLN A 6 24.12 10.22 19.80
CA GLN A 6 24.73 11.15 18.85
C GLN A 6 25.54 10.48 17.73
N SER A 7 26.04 9.26 17.97
CA SER A 7 26.78 8.47 16.97
C SER A 7 25.93 7.42 16.25
N LEU A 8 24.64 7.28 16.62
CA LEU A 8 23.76 6.27 16.05
C LEU A 8 23.08 6.77 14.79
N LYS A 9 22.97 5.90 13.78
CA LYS A 9 22.09 6.13 12.63
C LYS A 9 20.65 6.28 13.13
N PHE A 10 19.88 7.13 12.44
CA PHE A 10 18.49 7.41 12.79
C PHE A 10 17.65 6.13 12.94
N SER A 11 17.83 5.13 12.08
CA SER A 11 17.13 3.83 12.15
C SER A 11 17.39 3.09 13.47
N ALA A 12 18.65 2.92 13.84
CA ALA A 12 19.05 2.23 15.08
C ALA A 12 18.61 3.00 16.34
N MET A 13 18.66 4.33 16.28
CA MET A 13 18.12 5.19 17.34
C MET A 13 16.60 5.01 17.48
N ALA A 14 15.87 5.01 16.36
CA ALA A 14 14.43 4.88 16.33
C ALA A 14 13.96 3.51 16.85
N GLU A 15 14.59 2.42 16.40
CA GLU A 15 14.30 1.07 16.92
C GLU A 15 14.48 1.00 18.43
N ARG A 16 15.59 1.55 18.95
CA ARG A 16 15.88 1.55 20.38
C ARG A 16 14.89 2.41 21.17
N ALA A 17 14.49 3.56 20.64
CA ALA A 17 13.50 4.44 21.26
C ALA A 17 12.09 3.83 21.28
N LEU A 18 11.75 3.00 20.29
CA LEU A 18 10.44 2.36 20.19
C LEU A 18 10.33 1.06 20.99
N ASN A 19 11.44 0.33 21.14
CA ASN A 19 11.48 -0.92 21.91
C ASN A 19 11.71 -0.71 23.41
N SER A 20 12.08 0.50 23.84
CA SER A 20 12.31 0.81 25.25
C SER A 20 11.06 1.41 25.90
N THR A 21 10.45 0.67 26.83
CA THR A 21 9.28 1.11 27.62
C THR A 21 9.58 2.36 28.45
N ASP A 22 10.80 2.49 28.97
CA ASP A 22 11.20 3.62 29.81
C ASP A 22 11.22 4.94 29.01
N LEU A 23 11.70 4.89 27.76
CA LEU A 23 11.73 6.06 26.89
C LEU A 23 10.33 6.46 26.41
N LEU A 24 9.45 5.49 26.20
CA LEU A 24 8.04 5.74 25.88
C LEU A 24 7.30 6.46 27.02
N LEU A 25 7.63 6.14 28.27
CA LEU A 25 7.02 6.74 29.45
C LEU A 25 7.57 8.15 29.73
N VAL A 26 8.89 8.33 29.62
CA VAL A 26 9.54 9.61 29.94
C VAL A 26 9.41 10.63 28.79
N TYR A 27 9.42 10.18 27.53
CA TYR A 27 9.37 11.07 26.35
C TYR A 27 8.32 10.64 25.31
N PRO A 28 7.02 10.58 25.68
CA PRO A 28 5.97 10.05 24.82
C PRO A 28 5.81 10.81 23.50
N ASN A 29 5.99 12.14 23.52
CA ASN A 29 5.86 12.97 22.31
C ASN A 29 7.04 12.80 21.35
N VAL A 30 8.25 12.59 21.87
CA VAL A 30 9.44 12.34 21.04
C VAL A 30 9.30 10.98 20.36
N CYS A 31 8.88 9.95 21.08
CA CYS A 31 8.61 8.63 20.49
C CYS A 31 7.50 8.70 19.42
N LYS A 32 6.43 9.48 19.64
CA LYS A 32 5.40 9.73 18.61
C LYS A 32 5.98 10.41 17.38
N LEU A 33 6.81 11.44 17.54
CA LEU A 33 7.46 12.12 16.42
C LEU A 33 8.35 11.15 15.63
N ILE A 34 9.15 10.33 16.31
CA ILE A 34 9.98 9.30 15.67
C ILE A 34 9.12 8.34 14.84
N ARG A 35 7.96 7.90 15.35
CA ARG A 35 7.02 7.05 14.58
C ARG A 35 6.54 7.74 13.30
N VAL A 36 6.19 9.02 13.39
CA VAL A 36 5.78 9.81 12.21
C VAL A 36 6.94 9.93 11.22
N CYS A 37 8.14 10.25 11.69
CA CYS A 37 9.32 10.36 10.83
C CYS A 37 9.67 9.06 10.11
N LEU A 38 9.43 7.89 10.73
CA LEU A 38 9.69 6.59 10.11
C LEU A 38 8.74 6.25 8.96
N ILE A 39 7.52 6.79 8.96
CA ILE A 39 6.53 6.55 7.90
C ILE A 39 6.54 7.63 6.82
N LEU A 40 7.29 8.72 7.02
CA LEU A 40 7.36 9.79 6.03
C LEU A 40 8.12 9.31 4.79
N PRO A 41 7.53 9.43 3.60
CA PRO A 41 8.25 9.18 2.36
C PRO A 41 9.32 10.26 2.17
N VAL A 42 10.59 9.87 2.27
CA VAL A 42 11.74 10.80 2.12
C VAL A 42 12.03 11.11 0.65
N SER A 43 11.47 10.33 -0.28
CA SER A 43 11.72 10.44 -1.72
C SER A 43 10.44 10.38 -2.54
N SER A 44 10.43 11.05 -3.70
CA SER A 44 9.40 10.94 -4.73
C SER A 44 9.43 9.61 -5.50
N ALA A 45 10.44 8.76 -5.26
CA ALA A 45 10.61 7.51 -6.00
C ALA A 45 9.37 6.59 -5.92
N ASP A 46 8.67 6.56 -4.78
CA ASP A 46 7.41 5.80 -4.65
C ASP A 46 6.28 6.37 -5.50
N CYS A 47 6.18 7.71 -5.57
CA CYS A 47 5.23 8.38 -6.45
C CYS A 47 5.54 8.06 -7.92
N GLU A 48 6.81 8.12 -8.33
CA GLU A 48 7.26 7.80 -9.69
C GLU A 48 6.97 6.34 -10.06
N ARG A 49 7.22 5.40 -9.13
CA ARG A 49 6.80 4.00 -9.27
C ARG A 49 5.29 3.89 -9.47
N GLY A 50 4.50 4.63 -8.69
CA GLY A 50 3.05 4.73 -8.85
C GLY A 50 2.64 5.23 -10.24
N PHE A 51 3.24 6.30 -10.74
CA PHE A 51 2.97 6.81 -12.09
C PHE A 51 3.35 5.81 -13.20
N SER A 52 4.45 5.07 -13.01
CA SER A 52 4.83 4.00 -13.95
C SER A 52 3.77 2.90 -13.99
N ARG A 53 3.27 2.45 -12.83
CA ARG A 53 2.14 1.49 -12.75
C ARG A 53 0.86 2.05 -13.35
N TYR A 54 0.56 3.32 -13.12
CA TYR A 54 -0.59 4.00 -13.71
C TYR A 54 -0.52 3.97 -15.25
N ASN A 55 0.65 4.22 -15.83
CA ASN A 55 0.86 4.17 -17.28
C ASN A 55 0.67 2.76 -17.86
N LEU A 56 1.07 1.72 -17.12
CA LEU A 56 0.75 0.32 -17.48
C LEU A 56 -0.75 0.04 -17.39
N ILE A 57 -1.45 0.67 -16.45
CA ILE A 57 -2.89 0.51 -16.30
C ILE A 57 -3.65 1.25 -17.42
N LYS A 58 -3.33 2.51 -17.68
CA LYS A 58 -3.98 3.36 -18.67
C LYS A 58 -3.16 3.46 -19.96
N ILE A 59 -3.25 2.41 -20.76
CA ILE A 59 -2.72 2.39 -22.12
C ILE A 59 -3.70 3.00 -23.13
N LYS A 60 -3.23 3.30 -24.35
CA LYS A 60 -4.03 3.93 -25.42
C LYS A 60 -5.37 3.24 -25.69
N GLN A 61 -5.40 1.90 -25.64
CA GLN A 61 -6.63 1.11 -25.85
C GLN A 61 -7.54 1.06 -24.60
N ARG A 62 -7.00 1.32 -23.40
CA ARG A 62 -7.69 1.23 -22.10
C ARG A 62 -7.70 2.59 -21.37
N ASN A 63 -7.91 3.67 -22.10
CA ASN A 63 -7.84 5.04 -21.54
C ASN A 63 -9.16 5.50 -20.88
N ARG A 64 -10.31 4.88 -21.18
CA ARG A 64 -11.65 5.23 -20.66
C ARG A 64 -12.03 4.50 -19.36
N LEU A 65 -11.08 4.30 -18.45
CA LEU A 65 -11.37 3.77 -17.12
C LEU A 65 -11.85 4.87 -16.17
N TYR A 66 -12.88 4.56 -15.38
CA TYR A 66 -13.30 5.41 -14.26
C TYR A 66 -12.17 5.56 -13.24
N VAL A 67 -12.10 6.72 -12.59
CA VAL A 67 -11.09 7.02 -11.57
C VAL A 67 -11.11 5.97 -10.45
N SER A 68 -12.30 5.57 -9.98
CA SER A 68 -12.45 4.51 -8.96
C SER A 68 -11.88 3.17 -9.41
N THR A 69 -12.05 2.80 -10.67
CA THR A 69 -11.49 1.57 -11.25
C THR A 69 -9.98 1.65 -11.33
N VAL A 70 -9.43 2.79 -11.77
CA VAL A 70 -7.97 2.98 -11.81
C VAL A 70 -7.38 2.93 -10.42
N ASN A 71 -7.99 3.57 -9.43
CA ASN A 71 -7.53 3.54 -8.04
C ASN A 71 -7.52 2.11 -7.49
N THR A 72 -8.57 1.33 -7.76
CA THR A 72 -8.64 -0.08 -7.34
C THR A 72 -7.53 -0.90 -8.00
N LEU A 73 -7.31 -0.72 -9.31
CA LEU A 73 -6.25 -1.43 -10.03
C LEU A 73 -4.86 -1.02 -9.54
N MET A 74 -4.63 0.26 -9.26
CA MET A 74 -3.39 0.78 -8.69
C MET A 74 -3.11 0.12 -7.34
N MET A 75 -4.09 0.11 -6.44
CA MET A 75 -3.98 -0.53 -5.13
C MET A 75 -3.66 -2.01 -5.25
N MET A 76 -4.39 -2.73 -6.12
CA MET A 76 -4.08 -4.13 -6.42
C MET A 76 -2.65 -4.30 -6.94
N THR A 77 -2.16 -3.46 -7.85
CA THR A 77 -0.81 -3.62 -8.40
C THR A 77 0.33 -3.28 -7.44
N VAL A 78 0.06 -2.51 -6.39
CA VAL A 78 1.08 -2.10 -5.40
C VAL A 78 1.08 -3.03 -4.19
N ASP A 79 -0.10 -3.39 -3.70
CA ASP A 79 -0.25 -4.10 -2.42
C ASP A 79 -0.34 -5.64 -2.60
N THR A 80 -0.61 -6.12 -3.82
CA THR A 80 -0.76 -7.56 -4.06
C THR A 80 0.62 -8.19 -4.33
N PRO A 81 0.93 -9.35 -3.72
CA PRO A 81 2.13 -10.11 -4.05
C PRO A 81 2.13 -10.54 -5.53
N ASP A 82 3.30 -10.92 -6.05
CA ASP A 82 3.40 -11.40 -7.42
C ASP A 82 2.50 -12.63 -7.62
N ILE A 83 2.01 -12.81 -8.83
CA ILE A 83 1.15 -13.94 -9.21
C ILE A 83 1.87 -15.26 -8.90
N SER A 84 3.20 -15.32 -9.03
CA SER A 84 4.00 -16.50 -8.66
C SER A 84 3.88 -16.88 -7.19
N ASP A 85 3.64 -15.90 -6.32
CA ASP A 85 3.59 -16.06 -4.87
C ASP A 85 2.14 -16.21 -4.38
N MET A 86 1.14 -16.02 -5.26
CA MET A 86 -0.29 -16.12 -4.95
C MET A 86 -0.81 -17.57 -4.90
N ASN A 87 -0.06 -18.49 -4.30
CA ASN A 87 -0.40 -19.92 -4.22
C ASN A 87 -1.74 -20.19 -3.51
N GLN A 88 -2.20 -19.26 -2.66
CA GLN A 88 -3.45 -19.38 -1.90
C GLN A 88 -4.65 -18.70 -2.57
N PHE A 89 -4.43 -17.91 -3.63
CA PHE A 89 -5.52 -17.17 -4.27
C PHE A 89 -6.27 -18.06 -5.27
N ASN A 90 -7.55 -18.30 -5.00
CA ASN A 90 -8.39 -19.10 -5.88
C ASN A 90 -9.01 -18.24 -7.00
N PHE A 91 -8.36 -18.23 -8.16
CA PHE A 91 -8.83 -17.51 -9.34
C PHE A 91 -10.19 -18.00 -9.87
N GLY A 92 -10.49 -19.29 -9.72
CA GLY A 92 -11.79 -19.86 -10.12
C GLY A 92 -12.94 -19.24 -9.32
N ARG A 93 -12.80 -19.21 -8.00
CA ARG A 93 -13.78 -18.57 -7.11
C ARG A 93 -13.93 -17.08 -7.41
N ALA A 94 -12.83 -16.38 -7.68
CA ALA A 94 -12.87 -14.96 -8.04
C ALA A 94 -13.65 -14.75 -9.36
N PHE A 95 -13.46 -15.62 -10.35
CA PHE A 95 -14.21 -15.61 -11.60
C PHE A 95 -15.71 -15.87 -11.35
N ASP A 96 -16.06 -16.85 -10.53
CA ASP A 96 -17.47 -17.16 -10.22
C ASP A 96 -18.18 -15.95 -9.59
N VAL A 97 -17.53 -15.30 -8.61
CA VAL A 97 -18.04 -14.08 -7.97
C VAL A 97 -18.21 -12.95 -8.99
N TRP A 98 -17.21 -12.76 -9.85
CA TRP A 98 -17.29 -11.76 -10.91
C TRP A 98 -18.43 -12.06 -11.90
N ALA A 99 -18.57 -13.30 -12.35
CA ALA A 99 -19.60 -13.73 -13.29
C ALA A 99 -21.00 -13.49 -12.72
N VAL A 100 -21.24 -13.88 -11.46
CA VAL A 100 -22.51 -13.60 -10.75
C VAL A 100 -22.74 -12.09 -10.61
N SER A 101 -21.71 -11.31 -10.31
CA SER A 101 -21.83 -9.86 -10.21
C SER A 101 -22.20 -9.20 -11.55
N LYS A 102 -21.78 -9.78 -12.68
CA LYS A 102 -22.03 -9.29 -14.05
C LYS A 102 -23.33 -9.79 -14.65
N ALA A 103 -23.81 -10.96 -14.27
CA ALA A 103 -25.13 -11.46 -14.65
C ALA A 103 -26.23 -10.44 -14.29
N ARG A 104 -26.07 -9.72 -13.16
CA ARG A 104 -26.95 -8.59 -12.77
C ARG A 104 -26.97 -7.39 -13.74
N ARG A 105 -26.01 -7.27 -14.66
CA ARG A 105 -25.99 -6.21 -15.70
C ARG A 105 -26.70 -6.61 -16.99
N PHE A 106 -26.81 -7.91 -17.25
CA PHE A 106 -27.52 -8.46 -18.41
C PHE A 106 -28.96 -8.90 -18.07
N GLY A 107 -29.27 -9.11 -16.79
CA GLY A 107 -30.61 -9.40 -16.28
C GLY A 107 -31.45 -8.15 -16.04
N ASN A 108 -31.79 -7.44 -17.12
CA ASN A 108 -33.05 -6.69 -17.22
C ASN A 108 -33.36 -6.36 -18.68
N LYS A 109 -33.43 -7.40 -19.52
CA LYS A 109 -34.20 -7.35 -20.76
C LYS A 109 -35.21 -8.48 -20.74
N ALA A 110 -36.47 -8.09 -21.01
CA ALA A 110 -37.65 -8.91 -21.24
C ALA A 110 -38.35 -9.50 -20.00
N LYS A 111 -39.33 -8.76 -19.48
CA LYS A 111 -40.74 -9.01 -19.83
C LYS A 111 -41.51 -7.71 -19.85
#